data_AF-A0A7S2VVN6-F1
#
_entry.id   AF-A0A7S2VVN6-F1
#
_cell.length_a   1.000
_cell.length_b   1.000
_cell.length_c   1.000
_cell.angle_alpha   90.00
_cell.angle_beta   90.00
_cell.angle_gamma   90.00
#
_symmetry.space_group_name_H-M   'P 1'
#
loop_
_entity.id
_entity.type
_entity.pdbx_description
1 polymer ?
#
loop_
_entity_poly.entity_id
_entity_poly.type
_entity_poly.pdbx_seq_one_letter_code
_entity_poly.pdbx_strand_id
1 'polypeptide(L)'
;TTHGPFIWPMPKSYKNGTSLASVLPSLSFQVISSSSDKALADIDAACERFKARVFTHRLPRGKESSDHSISKVIIHVRNPMAGLQLETEEGYLLKIDASMI
;
A
#
# COMPACT_ATOMS: atom_id res chain seq x y z
N THR A 1 -8.78 -24.92 -1.64
CA THR A 1 -8.58 -24.20 -0.36
C THR A 1 -7.92 -22.88 -0.66
N THR A 2 -8.63 -21.76 -0.52
CA THR A 2 -8.05 -20.43 -0.68
C THR A 2 -7.21 -20.14 0.57
N HIS A 3 -5.90 -20.35 0.47
CA HIS A 3 -4.97 -19.97 1.53
C HIS A 3 -5.02 -18.44 1.70
N GLY A 4 -5.20 -17.96 2.93
CA GLY A 4 -5.11 -16.53 3.24
C GLY A 4 -3.72 -15.97 2.94
N PRO A 5 -3.53 -14.64 2.99
CA PRO A 5 -2.24 -14.04 2.72
C PRO A 5 -1.17 -14.58 3.70
N PHE A 6 0.01 -14.91 3.18
CA PHE A 6 1.18 -15.20 4.00
C PHE A 6 1.72 -13.89 4.56
N ILE A 7 1.58 -13.67 5.87
CA ILE A 7 1.99 -12.44 6.54
C ILE A 7 3.16 -12.71 7.48
N TRP A 8 4.24 -11.94 7.32
CA TRP A 8 5.41 -12.00 8.18
C TRP A 8 6.14 -10.65 8.25
N PRO A 9 6.50 -10.14 9.44
CA PRO A 9 6.08 -10.62 10.76
C PRO A 9 4.57 -10.48 10.96
N MET A 10 4.00 -11.25 11.88
CA MET A 10 2.57 -11.17 12.18
C MET A 10 2.25 -9.82 12.85
N PRO A 11 1.26 -9.05 12.38
CA PRO A 11 0.87 -7.79 12.99
C PRO A 11 0.36 -8.00 14.41
N LYS A 12 0.54 -6.99 15.27
CA LYS A 12 0.03 -6.99 16.65
C LYS A 12 -1.48 -7.26 16.73
N SER A 13 -2.23 -6.78 15.73
CA SER A 13 -3.66 -7.05 15.56
C SER A 13 -3.93 -7.32 14.10
N TYR A 14 -4.64 -8.40 13.81
CA TYR A 14 -4.96 -8.84 12.46
C TYR A 14 -6.40 -9.33 12.36
N LYS A 15 -7.09 -8.88 11.31
CA LYS A 15 -8.42 -9.36 10.93
C LYS A 15 -8.44 -9.53 9.41
N ASN A 16 -8.71 -10.74 8.95
CA ASN A 16 -8.91 -11.01 7.53
C ASN A 16 -10.40 -10.92 7.17
N GLY A 17 -10.67 -10.43 5.97
CA GLY A 17 -11.99 -10.58 5.35
C GLY A 17 -12.17 -11.98 4.74
N THR A 18 -13.38 -12.24 4.25
CA THR A 18 -13.70 -13.45 3.49
C THR A 18 -13.69 -13.24 1.97
N SER A 19 -13.68 -11.98 1.53
CA SER A 19 -13.75 -11.60 0.12
C SER A 19 -12.36 -11.48 -0.50
N LEU A 20 -12.23 -11.88 -1.77
CA LEU A 20 -11.08 -11.57 -2.61
C LEU A 20 -11.34 -10.27 -3.36
N ALA A 21 -10.31 -9.42 -3.45
CA ALA A 21 -10.34 -8.19 -4.22
C ALA A 21 -9.31 -8.26 -5.34
N SER A 22 -9.69 -7.83 -6.54
CA SER A 22 -8.77 -7.64 -7.66
C SER A 22 -8.09 -6.27 -7.55
N VAL A 23 -6.79 -6.21 -7.82
CA VAL A 23 -6.01 -4.96 -7.76
C VAL A 23 -5.57 -4.56 -9.16
N LEU A 24 -5.76 -3.29 -9.49
CA LEU A 24 -5.35 -2.71 -10.77
C LEU A 24 -3.81 -2.69 -10.86
N PRO A 25 -3.18 -3.21 -11.94
CA PRO A 25 -1.72 -3.20 -12.05
C PRO A 25 -1.10 -1.79 -12.09
N SER A 26 -1.84 -0.82 -12.60
CA SER A 26 -1.50 0.61 -12.57
C SER A 26 -1.83 1.31 -11.23
N LEU A 27 -1.94 0.54 -10.13
CA LEU A 27 -2.24 1.01 -8.77
C LEU A 27 -1.58 2.36 -8.45
N SER A 28 -2.40 3.35 -8.14
CA SER A 28 -1.95 4.70 -7.78
C SER A 28 -1.69 4.82 -6.27
N PHE A 29 -0.74 5.68 -5.89
CA PHE A 29 -0.46 6.00 -4.49
C PHE A 29 -0.72 7.50 -4.28
N GLN A 30 -1.39 7.83 -3.20
CA GLN A 30 -1.62 9.21 -2.78
C GLN A 30 -1.13 9.37 -1.34
N VAL A 31 -0.09 10.20 -1.16
CA VAL A 31 0.47 10.49 0.16
C VAL A 31 -0.15 11.78 0.68
N ILE A 32 -0.69 11.73 1.90
CA ILE A 32 -1.27 12.86 2.63
C ILE A 32 -0.47 13.03 3.91
N SER A 33 0.17 14.18 4.06
CA SER A 33 1.10 14.46 5.15
C SER A 33 1.09 15.95 5.50
N SER A 34 1.40 16.27 6.75
CA SER A 34 1.49 17.64 7.26
C SER A 34 2.92 18.22 7.27
N SER A 35 3.91 17.59 6.61
CA SER A 35 5.34 17.82 6.87
C SER A 35 6.23 18.02 5.63
N SER A 36 7.53 18.17 5.92
CA SER A 36 8.67 18.50 5.04
C SER A 36 8.91 17.54 3.86
N ASP A 37 9.43 18.12 2.78
CA ASP A 37 9.66 17.49 1.48
C ASP A 37 10.57 16.25 1.51
N LYS A 38 11.54 16.18 2.44
CA LYS A 38 12.54 15.09 2.43
C LYS A 38 11.96 13.74 2.83
N ALA A 39 11.12 13.71 3.87
CA ALA A 39 10.49 12.46 4.30
C ALA A 39 9.43 11.98 3.30
N LEU A 40 8.80 12.91 2.57
CA LEU A 40 7.90 12.59 1.46
C LEU A 40 8.64 11.89 0.31
N ALA A 41 9.84 12.36 -0.04
CA ALA A 41 10.65 11.72 -1.08
C ALA A 41 10.99 10.25 -0.77
N ASP A 42 11.28 9.92 0.49
CA ASP A 42 11.56 8.54 0.91
C ASP A 42 10.32 7.63 0.79
N ILE A 43 9.13 8.17 1.10
CA ILE A 43 7.85 7.46 0.96
C ILE A 43 7.51 7.24 -0.51
N ASP A 44 7.70 8.24 -1.36
CA ASP A 44 7.47 8.11 -2.81
C ASP A 44 8.39 7.06 -3.43
N ALA A 45 9.66 7.06 -3.05
CA ALA A 45 10.61 6.04 -3.46
C ALA A 45 10.19 4.62 -2.97
N ALA A 46 9.62 4.52 -1.78
CA ALA A 46 9.08 3.25 -1.26
C ALA A 46 7.86 2.77 -2.09
N CYS A 47 6.97 3.67 -2.48
CA CYS A 47 5.82 3.36 -3.34
C CYS A 47 6.26 2.77 -4.68
N GLU A 48 7.27 3.36 -5.33
CA GLU A 48 7.79 2.83 -6.61
C GLU A 48 8.46 1.46 -6.45
N ARG A 49 9.24 1.26 -5.38
CA ARG A 49 9.82 -0.06 -5.06
C ARG A 49 8.73 -1.11 -4.83
N PHE A 50 7.64 -0.75 -4.15
CA PHE A 50 6.52 -1.66 -3.92
C PHE A 50 5.87 -2.09 -5.24
N LYS A 51 5.55 -1.14 -6.13
CA LYS A 51 4.97 -1.44 -7.45
C LYS A 51 5.85 -2.40 -8.24
N ALA A 52 7.15 -2.17 -8.25
CA ALA A 52 8.11 -3.00 -8.98
C ALA A 52 8.17 -4.45 -8.47
N ARG A 53 7.92 -4.67 -7.16
CA ARG A 53 7.92 -6.00 -6.53
C ARG A 53 6.61 -6.75 -6.70
N VAL A 54 5.49 -6.05 -6.61
CA VAL A 54 4.15 -6.68 -6.61
C VAL A 54 3.63 -6.89 -8.03
N PHE A 55 3.90 -5.95 -8.95
CA PHE A 55 3.42 -6.00 -10.33
C PHE A 55 4.60 -6.23 -11.29
N THR A 56 5.25 -7.39 -11.16
CA THR A 56 6.40 -7.79 -11.99
C THR A 56 6.02 -7.99 -13.46
N HIS A 57 4.77 -8.39 -13.72
CA HIS A 57 4.20 -8.53 -15.06
C HIS A 57 3.26 -7.35 -15.34
N ARG A 58 3.84 -6.19 -15.69
CA ARG A 58 3.03 -5.08 -16.21
C ARG A 58 2.43 -5.53 -17.54
N LEU A 59 1.10 -5.69 -17.58
CA LEU A 59 0.40 -5.78 -18.85
C LEU A 59 0.72 -4.51 -19.68
N PRO A 60 0.85 -4.60 -21.01
CA PRO A 60 0.99 -3.43 -21.86
C PRO A 60 -0.09 -2.40 -21.51
N ARG A 61 0.29 -1.11 -21.41
CA ARG A 61 -0.66 -0.01 -21.16
C ARG A 61 -1.86 -0.15 -22.09
N GLY A 62 -3.08 -0.14 -21.53
CA GLY A 62 -4.33 -0.23 -22.29
C GLY A 62 -4.96 -1.63 -22.40
N LYS A 63 -4.40 -2.66 -21.75
CA LYS A 63 -5.03 -4.00 -21.60
C LYS A 63 -5.53 -4.28 -20.17
N GLU A 64 -5.70 -3.26 -19.34
CA GLU A 64 -6.28 -3.42 -18.01
C GLU A 64 -7.80 -3.52 -18.15
N SER A 65 -8.39 -4.63 -17.71
CA SER A 65 -9.85 -4.76 -17.65
C SER A 65 -10.40 -3.79 -16.60
N SER A 66 -11.60 -3.26 -16.80
CA SER A 66 -12.28 -2.37 -15.83
C SER A 66 -12.62 -3.05 -14.49
N ASP A 67 -12.44 -4.37 -14.37
CA ASP A 67 -13.00 -5.18 -13.29
C ASP A 67 -12.08 -5.29 -12.06
N HIS A 68 -11.34 -4.22 -11.74
CA HIS A 68 -10.47 -4.16 -10.58
C HIS A 68 -11.15 -3.47 -9.40
N SER A 69 -11.26 -4.15 -8.26
CA SER A 69 -11.88 -3.62 -7.03
C SER A 69 -11.03 -2.58 -6.30
N ILE A 70 -9.72 -2.53 -6.57
CA ILE A 70 -8.78 -1.61 -5.89
C ILE A 70 -7.87 -0.95 -6.93
N SER A 71 -7.90 0.39 -7.00
CA SER A 71 -7.11 1.19 -7.95
C SER A 71 -6.22 2.26 -7.30
N LYS A 72 -6.36 2.48 -5.99
CA LYS A 72 -5.61 3.48 -5.24
C LYS A 72 -5.27 3.02 -3.82
N VAL A 73 -4.09 3.39 -3.35
CA VAL A 73 -3.67 3.35 -1.94
C VAL A 73 -3.51 4.78 -1.43
N ILE A 74 -4.15 5.11 -0.31
CA ILE A 74 -4.01 6.40 0.35
C ILE A 74 -3.17 6.21 1.60
N ILE A 75 -2.07 6.95 1.70
CA ILE A 75 -1.11 6.87 2.80
C ILE A 75 -1.21 8.16 3.61
N HIS A 76 -1.66 8.06 4.86
CA HIS A 76 -1.68 9.18 5.80
C HIS A 76 -0.46 9.11 6.72
N VAL A 77 0.40 10.13 6.69
CA VAL A 77 1.59 10.18 7.55
C VAL A 77 1.44 11.33 8.53
N ARG A 78 1.36 11.00 9.82
CA ARG A 78 1.07 11.96 10.89
C ARG A 78 2.32 12.74 11.33
N ASN A 79 3.43 12.03 11.53
CA ASN A 79 4.68 12.58 12.05
C ASN A 79 5.87 12.08 11.21
N PRO A 80 6.00 12.50 9.95
CA PRO A 80 7.11 12.01 9.13
C PRO A 80 8.41 12.63 9.62
N MET A 81 9.39 11.76 9.84
CA MET A 81 10.73 12.10 10.27
C MET A 81 11.72 11.60 9.23
N ALA A 82 12.78 12.38 8.99
CA ALA A 82 13.87 11.96 8.12
C ALA A 82 14.99 11.34 8.96
N GLY A 83 15.50 10.19 8.53
CA GLY A 83 16.59 9.48 9.19
C GLY A 83 16.13 8.45 10.22
N LEU A 84 17.06 7.59 10.63
CA LEU A 84 16.82 6.50 11.58
C LEU A 84 17.15 6.97 13.00
N GLN A 85 16.19 6.86 13.91
CA GLN A 85 16.35 7.24 15.31
C GLN A 85 15.68 6.20 16.22
N LEU A 86 16.23 6.03 17.42
CA LEU A 86 15.54 5.25 18.46
C LEU A 86 14.24 5.97 18.87
N GLU A 87 13.29 5.22 19.40
CA GLU A 87 11.97 5.72 19.82
C GLU A 87 11.10 6.28 18.69
N THR A 88 11.48 6.06 17.43
CA THR A 88 10.64 6.38 16.28
C THR A 88 9.32 5.60 16.35
N GLU A 89 8.19 6.30 16.18
CA GLU A 89 6.88 5.68 16.13
C GLU A 89 6.66 4.98 14.77
N GLU A 90 6.83 3.66 14.74
CA GLU A 90 6.61 2.83 13.54
C GLU A 90 5.20 2.19 13.48
N GLY A 91 4.30 2.65 14.35
CA GLY A 91 2.92 2.17 14.40
C GLY A 91 2.15 2.50 13.12
N TYR A 92 1.43 1.52 12.58
CA TYR A 92 0.57 1.72 11.42
C TYR A 92 -0.78 1.02 11.57
N LEU A 93 -1.75 1.49 10.78
CA LEU A 93 -3.05 0.85 10.60
C LEU A 93 -3.30 0.68 9.10
N LEU A 94 -3.47 -0.56 8.67
CA LEU A 94 -3.86 -0.89 7.30
C LEU A 94 -5.34 -1.27 7.26
N LYS A 95 -6.10 -0.59 6.41
CA LYS A 95 -7.49 -0.94 6.08
C LYS A 95 -7.58 -1.25 4.59
N ILE A 96 -8.29 -2.32 4.27
CA ILE A 96 -8.54 -2.75 2.88
C ILE A 96 -10.05 -2.81 2.73
N ASP A 97 -10.62 -1.76 2.14
CA ASP A 97 -12.06 -1.67 1.89
C ASP A 97 -12.31 -2.02 0.42
N ALA A 98 -12.72 -3.26 0.17
CA ALA A 98 -13.10 -3.71 -1.17
C ALA A 98 -14.52 -3.26 -1.59
N SER A 99 -15.15 -2.37 -0.80
CA SER A 99 -16.53 -1.92 -0.97
C SER A 99 -16.66 -0.59 -1.73
N MET A 100 -15.72 -0.28 -2.63
CA MET A 100 -15.85 0.87 -3.53
C MET A 100 -15.88 0.42 -4.99
N ILE A 101 -17.02 -0.16 -5.37
CA ILE A 101 -17.67 0.05 -6.68
C ILE A 101 -19.17 0.15 -6.42
#